data_AF-A0A1L4BTX2-F1
#
_entry.id   AF-A0A1L4BTX2-F1
#
_cell.length_a   1.000
_cell.length_b   1.000
_cell.length_c   1.000
_cell.angle_alpha   90.00
_cell.angle_beta   90.00
_cell.angle_gamma   90.00
#
_symmetry.space_group_name_H-M   'P 1'
#
loop_
_entity.id
_entity.type
_entity.pdbx_description
1 polymer ?
#
loop_
_entity_poly.entity_id
_entity_poly.type
_entity_poly.pdbx_seq_one_letter_code
_entity_poly.pdbx_strand_id
1 'polypeptide(L)'
;MFNKLKTFFSKSESSPQEVVSTDVPIQEYFKAEVEDSPYLKEDSYDLVMKHLNHEINITKTENKLSSDEKKALGLNPRQVITKEVVQVLNKDGLKLSNPKAVLSDIYYKAAMAKSREDSFAKASRIGIKKFTLLLAGDESECAWCKENSNVQLGTDALEVFNKNCSCIPYSKTIIQPVIEF
;
A
#
# COMPACT_ATOMS: atom_id res chain seq x y z
N MET A 1 -24.11 28.73 51.61
CA MET A 1 -22.71 29.19 51.67
C MET A 1 -21.82 28.09 51.14
N PHE A 2 -20.89 28.50 50.27
CA PHE A 2 -20.03 27.71 49.41
C PHE A 2 -18.96 26.87 50.14
N ASN A 3 -18.42 25.90 49.37
CA ASN A 3 -17.12 25.19 49.48
C ASN A 3 -17.21 23.73 49.94
N LYS A 4 -16.53 22.74 49.34
CA LYS A 4 -15.66 22.68 48.15
C LYS A 4 -15.54 21.19 47.81
N LEU A 5 -15.84 20.82 46.57
CA LEU A 5 -15.46 19.52 46.01
C LEU A 5 -13.92 19.40 46.08
N LYS A 6 -13.43 18.44 46.86
CA LYS A 6 -12.04 18.00 46.76
C LYS A 6 -11.92 17.07 45.56
N THR A 7 -11.27 17.61 44.56
CA THR A 7 -10.72 16.97 43.37
C THR A 7 -9.89 15.73 43.73
N PHE A 8 -10.35 14.56 43.29
CA PHE A 8 -9.50 13.41 43.05
C PHE A 8 -8.87 13.55 41.66
N PHE A 9 -7.73 14.25 41.60
CA PHE A 9 -6.82 14.11 40.46
C PHE A 9 -6.08 12.79 40.64
N SER A 10 -6.64 11.70 40.12
CA SER A 10 -5.86 10.49 39.87
C SER A 10 -5.02 10.77 38.63
N LYS A 11 -3.73 11.04 38.85
CA LYS A 11 -2.72 11.13 37.80
C LYS A 11 -2.62 9.72 37.19
N SER A 12 -3.33 9.45 36.09
CA SER A 12 -3.08 8.25 35.31
C SER A 12 -1.71 8.41 34.68
N GLU A 13 -0.70 7.76 35.24
CA GLU A 13 0.57 7.55 34.58
C GLU A 13 0.27 6.83 33.26
N SER A 14 0.35 7.56 32.16
CA SER A 14 0.33 6.97 30.83
C SER A 14 1.61 6.15 30.71
N SER A 15 1.50 4.85 30.92
CA SER A 15 2.52 3.86 30.58
C SER A 15 3.03 4.16 29.17
N PRO A 16 4.36 4.14 28.92
CA PRO A 16 4.88 4.20 27.57
C PRO A 16 4.25 3.06 26.78
N GLN A 17 3.43 3.38 25.78
CA GLN A 17 3.02 2.38 24.81
C GLN A 17 4.30 1.82 24.20
N GLU A 18 4.51 0.51 24.33
CA GLU A 18 5.57 -0.21 23.63
C GLU A 18 5.47 0.17 22.15
N VAL A 19 6.48 0.88 21.67
CA VAL A 19 6.54 1.27 20.27
C VAL A 19 6.87 0.02 19.50
N VAL A 20 5.84 -0.64 18.96
CA VAL A 20 5.97 -1.84 18.14
C VAL A 20 6.94 -1.51 17.01
N SER A 21 8.10 -2.15 17.05
CA SER A 21 9.06 -2.08 15.97
C SER A 21 8.50 -2.87 14.80
N THR A 22 7.96 -2.18 13.78
CA THR A 22 7.59 -2.81 12.52
C THR A 22 8.86 -3.03 11.68
N ASP A 23 9.79 -3.84 12.18
CA ASP A 23 10.91 -4.36 11.38
C ASP A 23 10.43 -5.48 10.44
N VAL A 24 9.23 -5.29 9.89
CA VAL A 24 8.60 -6.20 8.95
C VAL A 24 9.29 -5.95 7.60
N PRO A 25 9.95 -6.96 7.02
CA PRO A 25 10.63 -6.82 5.75
C PRO A 25 9.62 -6.59 4.62
N ILE A 26 10.02 -5.89 3.55
CA ILE A 26 9.13 -5.59 2.41
C ILE A 26 8.55 -6.85 1.78
N GLN A 27 9.25 -7.98 1.89
CA GLN A 27 8.83 -9.29 1.41
C GLN A 27 7.49 -9.74 2.00
N GLU A 28 7.18 -9.42 3.26
CA GLU A 28 5.89 -9.76 3.86
C GLU A 28 4.75 -8.94 3.24
N TYR A 29 5.00 -7.67 2.90
CA TYR A 29 4.03 -6.85 2.18
C TYR A 29 3.85 -7.34 0.74
N PHE A 30 4.94 -7.70 0.05
CA PHE A 30 4.82 -8.32 -1.27
C PHE A 30 4.01 -9.60 -1.23
N LYS A 31 4.26 -10.47 -0.25
CA LYS A 31 3.52 -11.72 -0.08
C LYS A 31 2.03 -11.46 0.13
N ALA A 32 1.68 -10.57 1.06
CA ALA A 32 0.29 -10.21 1.32
C ALA A 32 -0.43 -9.69 0.05
N GLU A 33 0.23 -8.80 -0.71
CA GLU A 33 -0.36 -8.23 -1.92
C GLU A 33 -0.43 -9.22 -3.10
N VAL A 34 0.47 -10.19 -3.16
CA VAL A 34 0.43 -11.28 -4.14
C VAL A 34 -0.72 -12.24 -3.84
N GLU A 35 -0.88 -12.62 -2.56
CA GLU A 35 -1.93 -13.53 -2.09
C GLU A 35 -3.33 -12.89 -2.18
N ASP A 36 -3.45 -11.58 -1.96
CA ASP A 36 -4.72 -10.82 -2.10
C ASP A 36 -5.09 -10.52 -3.56
N SER A 37 -4.14 -10.65 -4.50
CA SER A 37 -4.37 -10.23 -5.89
C SER A 37 -5.40 -11.11 -6.62
N PRO A 38 -6.51 -10.54 -7.13
CA PRO A 38 -7.50 -11.30 -7.89
C PRO A 38 -7.05 -11.60 -9.33
N TYR A 39 -5.86 -11.15 -9.74
CA TYR A 39 -5.39 -11.21 -11.12
C TYR A 39 -4.26 -12.23 -11.35
N LEU A 40 -3.70 -12.77 -10.28
CA LEU A 40 -2.63 -13.76 -10.32
C LEU A 40 -3.17 -15.18 -10.27
N LYS A 41 -2.36 -16.13 -10.73
CA LYS A 41 -2.57 -17.55 -10.47
C LYS A 41 -1.77 -17.95 -9.22
N GLU A 42 -2.38 -18.70 -8.32
CA GLU A 42 -1.74 -19.15 -7.08
C GLU A 42 -0.46 -19.95 -7.32
N ASP A 43 -0.46 -20.81 -8.35
CA ASP A 43 0.71 -21.63 -8.75
C ASP A 43 1.88 -20.80 -9.31
N SER A 44 1.71 -19.49 -9.46
CA SER A 44 2.70 -18.57 -10.02
C SER A 44 3.29 -17.60 -8.99
N TYR A 45 2.84 -17.64 -7.74
CA TYR A 45 3.27 -16.70 -6.68
C TYR A 45 4.78 -16.66 -6.50
N ASP A 46 5.46 -17.81 -6.49
CA ASP A 46 6.93 -17.84 -6.39
C ASP A 46 7.63 -17.07 -7.51
N LEU A 47 7.12 -17.16 -8.74
CA LEU A 47 7.68 -16.45 -9.89
C LEU A 47 7.46 -14.95 -9.77
N VAL A 48 6.29 -14.54 -9.26
CA VAL A 48 5.97 -13.13 -8.99
C VAL A 48 6.85 -12.60 -7.86
N MET A 49 7.06 -13.35 -6.78
CA MET A 49 7.92 -12.94 -5.67
C MET A 49 9.37 -12.73 -6.13
N LYS A 50 9.94 -13.64 -6.93
CA LYS A 50 11.27 -13.44 -7.55
C LYS A 50 11.32 -12.18 -8.40
N HIS A 51 10.23 -11.86 -9.11
CA HIS A 51 10.15 -10.63 -9.88
C HIS A 51 10.16 -9.37 -9.01
N LEU A 52 9.34 -9.36 -7.95
CA LEU A 52 9.21 -8.24 -7.01
C LEU A 52 10.51 -8.01 -6.20
N ASN A 53 11.23 -9.08 -5.88
CA ASN A 53 12.55 -9.03 -5.25
C ASN A 53 13.68 -8.65 -6.22
N HIS A 54 13.36 -8.35 -7.48
CA HIS A 54 14.33 -8.03 -8.54
C HIS A 54 15.35 -9.13 -8.87
N GLU A 55 15.07 -10.38 -8.49
CA GLU A 55 15.89 -11.53 -8.88
C GLU A 55 15.73 -11.84 -10.37
N ILE A 56 14.54 -11.58 -10.91
CA ILE A 56 14.21 -11.73 -12.34
C ILE A 56 13.35 -10.56 -12.85
N ASN A 57 13.35 -10.34 -14.16
CA ASN A 57 12.43 -9.39 -14.78
C ASN A 57 11.55 -10.03 -15.85
N ILE A 58 10.41 -10.58 -15.41
CA ILE A 58 9.46 -11.26 -16.31
C ILE A 58 8.81 -10.32 -17.32
N THR A 59 8.84 -9.00 -17.12
CA THR A 59 8.22 -8.01 -18.03
C THR A 59 9.09 -7.59 -19.21
N LYS A 60 10.41 -7.88 -19.13
CA LYS A 60 11.45 -7.42 -20.07
C LYS A 60 12.25 -8.57 -20.72
N THR A 61 11.77 -9.81 -20.63
CA THR A 61 12.40 -10.94 -21.33
C THR A 61 12.27 -10.77 -22.85
N GLU A 62 13.13 -11.45 -23.61
CA GLU A 62 13.00 -11.54 -25.08
C GLU A 62 11.92 -12.53 -25.52
N ASN A 63 11.34 -13.28 -24.59
CA ASN A 63 10.28 -14.25 -24.85
C ASN A 63 8.91 -13.57 -25.02
N LYS A 64 8.80 -12.69 -26.01
CA LYS A 64 7.61 -11.88 -26.31
C LYS A 64 6.58 -12.69 -27.09
N LEU A 65 5.30 -12.44 -26.85
CA LEU A 65 4.23 -13.00 -27.68
C LEU A 65 4.28 -12.47 -29.11
N SER A 66 4.10 -13.39 -30.05
CA SER A 66 3.84 -13.06 -31.46
C SER A 66 2.46 -12.40 -31.63
N SER A 67 2.21 -11.84 -32.82
CA SER A 67 0.89 -11.28 -33.15
C SER A 67 -0.22 -12.33 -33.09
N ASP A 68 0.07 -13.55 -33.54
CA ASP A 68 -0.92 -14.64 -33.58
C ASP A 68 -1.23 -15.18 -32.18
N GLU A 69 -0.21 -15.31 -31.33
CA GLU A 69 -0.39 -15.71 -29.93
C GLU A 69 -1.24 -14.67 -29.17
N LYS A 70 -1.00 -13.36 -29.40
CA LYS A 70 -1.82 -12.29 -28.81
C LYS A 70 -3.27 -12.37 -29.27
N LYS A 71 -3.49 -12.61 -30.57
CA LYS A 71 -4.84 -12.74 -31.13
C LYS A 71 -5.59 -13.93 -30.53
N ALA A 72 -4.91 -15.07 -30.35
CA ALA A 72 -5.49 -16.26 -29.71
C ALA A 72 -5.89 -16.02 -28.25
N LEU A 73 -5.18 -15.14 -27.54
CA LEU A 73 -5.45 -14.76 -26.16
C LEU A 73 -6.42 -13.56 -26.01
N GLY A 74 -6.89 -12.98 -27.12
CA GLY A 74 -7.74 -11.78 -27.08
C GLY A 74 -7.01 -10.51 -26.61
N LEU A 75 -5.67 -10.49 -26.69
CA LEU A 75 -4.84 -9.36 -26.27
C LEU A 75 -4.68 -8.33 -27.40
N ASN A 76 -4.42 -7.08 -27.02
CA ASN A 76 -4.14 -6.01 -27.98
C ASN A 76 -2.90 -6.36 -28.83
N PRO A 77 -3.02 -6.43 -30.18
CA PRO A 77 -1.90 -6.80 -31.05
C PRO A 77 -0.68 -5.87 -30.96
N ARG A 78 -0.87 -4.60 -30.55
CA ARG A 78 0.23 -3.63 -30.38
C ARG A 78 0.92 -3.75 -29.01
N GLN A 79 0.31 -4.44 -28.06
CA GLN A 79 0.89 -4.61 -26.75
C GLN A 79 2.13 -5.51 -26.84
N VAL A 80 3.21 -5.05 -26.23
CA VAL A 80 4.39 -5.88 -25.98
C VAL A 80 4.14 -6.61 -24.68
N ILE A 81 4.08 -7.93 -24.71
CA ILE A 81 3.89 -8.79 -23.54
C ILE A 81 4.70 -10.07 -23.68
N THR A 82 5.29 -10.50 -22.58
CA THR A 82 6.14 -11.67 -22.48
C THR A 82 5.32 -12.89 -22.10
N LYS A 83 5.77 -14.08 -22.49
CA LYS A 83 5.11 -15.34 -22.14
C LYS A 83 5.07 -15.55 -20.63
N GLU A 84 6.09 -15.11 -19.91
CA GLU A 84 6.16 -15.20 -18.45
C GLU A 84 5.06 -14.35 -17.77
N VAL A 85 4.75 -13.16 -18.30
CA VAL A 85 3.62 -12.36 -17.79
C VAL A 85 2.29 -13.08 -18.02
N VAL A 86 2.12 -13.75 -19.17
CA VAL A 86 0.91 -14.54 -19.45
C VAL A 86 0.81 -15.76 -18.53
N GLN A 87 1.96 -16.33 -18.17
CA GLN A 87 2.03 -17.45 -17.24
C GLN A 87 1.54 -17.06 -15.84
N VAL A 88 1.88 -15.88 -15.33
CA VAL A 88 1.49 -15.45 -13.97
C VAL A 88 0.07 -14.90 -13.87
N LEU A 89 -0.47 -14.33 -14.95
CA LEU A 89 -1.81 -13.73 -14.94
C LEU A 89 -2.91 -14.76 -15.20
N ASN A 90 -4.01 -14.66 -14.45
CA ASN A 90 -5.23 -15.39 -14.72
C ASN A 90 -6.05 -14.73 -15.85
N LYS A 91 -7.21 -15.30 -16.18
CA LYS A 91 -8.04 -14.81 -17.29
C LYS A 91 -8.49 -13.36 -17.10
N ASP A 92 -8.76 -12.94 -15.87
CA ASP A 92 -9.24 -11.60 -15.60
C ASP A 92 -8.10 -10.58 -15.61
N GLY A 93 -6.93 -10.97 -15.10
CA GLY A 93 -5.69 -10.17 -15.24
C GLY A 93 -5.32 -9.92 -16.71
N LEU A 94 -5.52 -10.92 -17.58
CA LEU A 94 -5.26 -10.78 -19.03
C LEU A 94 -6.26 -9.89 -19.76
N LYS A 95 -7.49 -9.71 -19.23
CA LYS A 95 -8.51 -8.84 -19.83
C LYS A 95 -8.33 -7.36 -19.48
N LEU A 96 -7.43 -7.04 -18.55
CA LEU A 96 -7.12 -5.65 -18.21
C LEU A 96 -6.63 -4.90 -19.44
N SER A 97 -6.82 -3.58 -19.46
CA SER A 97 -6.32 -2.72 -20.54
C SER A 97 -4.78 -2.73 -20.62
N ASN A 98 -4.13 -2.89 -19.47
CA ASN A 98 -2.69 -3.09 -19.35
C ASN A 98 -2.37 -4.23 -18.38
N PRO A 99 -2.38 -5.49 -18.84
CA PRO A 99 -2.06 -6.67 -18.02
C PRO A 99 -0.72 -6.59 -17.29
N LYS A 100 0.28 -5.91 -17.87
CA LYS A 100 1.60 -5.74 -17.23
C LYS A 100 1.55 -4.87 -15.98
N ALA A 101 0.57 -3.98 -15.88
CA ALA A 101 0.46 -3.05 -14.76
C ALA A 101 0.21 -3.77 -13.43
N VAL A 102 -0.39 -4.97 -13.45
CA VAL A 102 -0.65 -5.77 -12.24
C VAL A 102 0.60 -5.93 -11.38
N LEU A 103 1.74 -6.22 -11.99
CA LEU A 103 2.99 -6.44 -11.26
C LEU A 103 3.54 -5.14 -10.65
N SER A 104 3.45 -4.02 -11.38
CA SER A 104 3.84 -2.72 -10.84
C SER A 104 2.88 -2.22 -9.77
N ASP A 105 1.58 -2.51 -9.91
CA ASP A 105 0.55 -2.09 -8.96
C ASP A 105 0.73 -2.80 -7.62
N ILE A 106 0.97 -4.12 -7.63
CA ILE A 106 1.34 -4.90 -6.45
C ILE A 106 2.58 -4.32 -5.78
N TYR A 107 3.63 -4.08 -6.58
CA TYR A 107 4.88 -3.50 -6.06
C TYR A 107 4.64 -2.16 -5.36
N TYR A 108 3.94 -1.23 -6.02
CA TYR A 108 3.70 0.10 -5.46
C TYR A 108 2.76 0.06 -4.26
N LYS A 109 1.74 -0.81 -4.25
CA LYS A 109 0.85 -0.98 -3.09
C LYS A 109 1.62 -1.41 -1.85
N ALA A 110 2.44 -2.45 -1.97
CA ALA A 110 3.32 -2.92 -0.89
C ALA A 110 4.35 -1.86 -0.45
N ALA A 111 5.05 -1.25 -1.40
CA ALA A 111 6.09 -0.25 -1.10
C ALA A 111 5.53 0.99 -0.40
N MET A 112 4.36 1.48 -0.85
CA MET A 112 3.70 2.63 -0.24
C MET A 112 3.12 2.31 1.14
N ALA A 113 2.59 1.11 1.34
CA ALA A 113 2.15 0.65 2.66
C ALA A 113 3.33 0.62 3.65
N LYS A 114 4.40 -0.09 3.32
CA LYS A 114 5.60 -0.17 4.16
C LYS A 114 6.20 1.21 4.45
N SER A 115 6.38 2.04 3.41
CA SER A 115 6.94 3.39 3.57
C SER A 115 6.13 4.24 4.56
N ARG A 116 4.80 4.14 4.51
CA ARG A 116 3.90 4.85 5.41
C ARG A 116 4.04 4.36 6.85
N GLU A 117 4.04 3.05 7.06
CA GLU A 117 4.17 2.44 8.38
C GLU A 117 5.54 2.73 9.00
N ASP A 118 6.62 2.60 8.23
CA ASP A 118 7.98 2.93 8.67
C ASP A 118 8.09 4.42 9.06
N SER A 119 7.50 5.32 8.27
CA SER A 119 7.52 6.76 8.52
C SER A 119 6.70 7.13 9.76
N PHE A 120 5.51 6.53 9.89
CA PHE A 120 4.65 6.70 11.06
C PHE A 120 5.35 6.21 12.33
N ALA A 121 5.88 4.98 12.32
CA ALA A 121 6.60 4.41 13.45
C ALA A 121 7.81 5.27 13.87
N LYS A 122 8.60 5.78 12.90
CA LYS A 122 9.72 6.69 13.17
C LYS A 122 9.25 7.98 13.85
N ALA A 123 8.18 8.60 13.36
CA ALA A 123 7.62 9.80 13.95
C ALA A 123 7.08 9.54 15.37
N SER A 124 6.38 8.43 15.58
CA SER A 124 5.88 8.03 16.90
C SER A 124 7.02 7.81 17.91
N ARG A 125 8.15 7.21 17.48
CA ARG A 125 9.33 6.99 18.34
C ARG A 125 9.94 8.28 18.88
N ILE A 126 9.91 9.37 18.11
CA ILE A 126 10.42 10.68 18.55
C ILE A 126 9.37 11.52 19.29
N GLY A 127 8.22 10.93 19.64
CA GLY A 127 7.21 11.55 20.47
C GLY A 127 6.13 12.35 19.73
N ILE A 128 6.07 12.28 18.40
CA ILE A 128 4.99 12.95 17.64
C ILE A 128 3.62 12.33 18.02
N LYS A 129 2.65 13.20 18.32
CA LYS A 129 1.29 12.81 18.72
C LYS A 129 0.19 13.24 17.76
N LYS A 130 0.51 14.07 16.77
CA LYS A 130 -0.43 14.61 15.80
C LYS A 130 0.08 14.37 14.39
N PHE A 131 -0.83 14.01 13.51
CA PHE A 131 -0.55 13.73 12.11
C PHE A 131 -1.61 14.38 11.23
N THR A 132 -1.23 14.86 10.06
CA THR A 132 -2.15 15.41 9.06
C THR A 132 -2.15 14.51 7.83
N LEU A 133 -3.31 14.27 7.24
CA LEU A 133 -3.42 13.60 5.95
C LEU A 133 -3.24 14.60 4.81
N LEU A 134 -2.28 14.36 3.93
CA LEU A 134 -2.05 15.17 2.73
C LEU A 134 -2.27 14.36 1.46
N LEU A 135 -2.96 14.94 0.49
CA LEU A 135 -3.13 14.35 -0.83
C LEU A 135 -1.88 14.55 -1.68
N ALA A 136 -1.52 13.54 -2.48
CA ALA A 136 -0.41 13.63 -3.44
C ALA A 136 -0.79 14.41 -4.72
N GLY A 137 -2.09 14.64 -4.99
CA GLY A 137 -2.55 15.69 -5.90
C GLY A 137 -2.77 15.28 -7.35
N ASP A 138 -3.06 14.01 -7.64
CA ASP A 138 -3.41 13.54 -9.00
C ASP A 138 -4.92 13.35 -9.23
N GLU A 139 -5.75 13.83 -8.30
CA GLU A 139 -7.22 13.72 -8.25
C GLU A 139 -7.78 12.29 -8.25
N SER A 140 -6.91 11.27 -8.26
CA SER A 140 -7.31 9.85 -8.27
C SER A 140 -7.61 9.28 -6.89
N GLU A 141 -7.59 10.12 -5.84
CA GLU A 141 -7.79 9.68 -4.47
C GLU A 141 -9.25 9.28 -4.21
N CYS A 142 -9.46 8.33 -3.29
CA CYS A 142 -10.80 7.90 -2.91
C CYS A 142 -11.54 9.01 -2.13
N ALA A 143 -12.88 8.91 -2.08
CA ALA A 143 -13.74 9.91 -1.43
C ALA A 143 -13.32 10.19 0.01
N TRP A 144 -13.04 9.13 0.79
CA TRP A 144 -12.62 9.28 2.18
C TRP A 144 -11.31 10.07 2.32
N CYS A 145 -10.31 9.77 1.48
CA CYS A 145 -9.04 10.51 1.50
C CYS A 145 -9.25 12.00 1.18
N LYS A 146 -10.13 12.30 0.20
CA LYS A 146 -10.45 13.68 -0.19
C LYS A 146 -11.13 14.44 0.94
N GLU A 147 -12.12 13.83 1.59
CA GLU A 147 -12.87 14.42 2.70
C GLU A 147 -12.00 14.64 3.95
N ASN A 148 -10.99 13.80 4.16
CA ASN A 148 -10.11 13.88 5.34
C ASN A 148 -8.77 14.55 5.04
N SER A 149 -8.62 15.17 3.87
CA SER A 149 -7.44 15.97 3.53
C SER A 149 -7.30 17.16 4.48
N ASN A 150 -6.08 17.39 4.96
CA ASN A 150 -5.72 18.42 5.94
C ASN A 150 -6.36 18.25 7.34
N VAL A 151 -7.02 17.11 7.60
CA VAL A 151 -7.53 16.78 8.94
C VAL A 151 -6.38 16.30 9.82
N GLN A 152 -6.31 16.85 11.05
CA GLN A 152 -5.39 16.39 12.07
C GLN A 152 -5.98 15.19 12.82
N LEU A 153 -5.20 14.11 12.88
CA LEU A 153 -5.47 12.87 13.59
C LEU A 153 -4.45 12.67 14.71
N GLY A 154 -4.81 11.85 15.69
CA GLY A 154 -3.98 11.53 16.84
C GLY A 154 -2.99 10.39 16.56
N THR A 155 -2.59 9.71 17.63
CA THR A 155 -1.70 8.52 17.56
C THR A 155 -2.35 7.31 16.88
N ASP A 156 -3.64 7.37 16.59
CA ASP A 156 -4.44 6.38 15.86
C ASP A 156 -4.51 6.67 14.34
N ALA A 157 -3.83 7.71 13.84
CA ALA A 157 -3.94 8.14 12.44
C ALA A 157 -3.69 7.02 11.42
N LEU A 158 -2.71 6.14 11.66
CA LEU A 158 -2.40 5.03 10.77
C LEU A 158 -3.52 3.97 10.75
N GLU A 159 -4.10 3.64 11.90
CA GLU A 159 -5.21 2.70 12.01
C GLU A 159 -6.45 3.24 11.30
N VAL A 160 -6.81 4.50 11.60
CA VAL A 160 -7.91 5.22 10.94
C VAL A 160 -7.69 5.25 9.44
N PHE A 161 -6.47 5.54 8.99
CA PHE A 161 -6.13 5.54 7.57
C PHE A 161 -6.34 4.16 6.91
N ASN A 162 -5.73 3.11 7.48
CA ASN A 162 -5.76 1.77 6.91
C ASN A 162 -7.17 1.17 6.88
N LYS A 163 -8.05 1.56 7.82
CA LYS A 163 -9.45 1.11 7.86
C LYS A 163 -10.34 1.75 6.78
N ASN A 164 -10.03 2.96 6.36
CA ASN A 164 -10.96 3.75 5.52
C ASN A 164 -10.44 4.05 4.11
N CYS A 165 -9.13 4.02 3.88
CA CYS A 165 -8.58 4.24 2.54
C CYS A 165 -8.95 3.09 1.60
N SER A 166 -9.44 3.43 0.41
CA SER A 166 -9.83 2.48 -0.64
C SER A 166 -9.25 2.87 -2.00
N CYS A 167 -8.15 3.62 -2.02
CA CYS A 167 -7.50 4.05 -3.26
C CYS A 167 -7.00 2.85 -4.07
N ILE A 168 -7.20 2.90 -5.38
CA ILE A 168 -6.75 1.89 -6.35
C ILE A 168 -5.84 2.59 -7.36
N PRO A 169 -4.69 2.00 -7.73
CA PRO A 169 -4.16 0.71 -7.24
C PRO A 169 -3.50 0.79 -5.86
N TYR A 170 -3.15 1.98 -5.38
CA TYR A 170 -2.53 2.18 -4.07
C TYR A 170 -2.89 3.56 -3.50
N SER A 171 -2.67 3.75 -2.20
CA SER A 171 -2.87 5.03 -1.53
C SER A 171 -2.03 6.15 -2.14
N LYS A 172 -2.67 7.30 -2.34
CA LYS A 172 -2.08 8.57 -2.78
C LYS A 172 -2.08 9.60 -1.65
N THR A 173 -2.18 9.14 -0.41
CA THR A 173 -2.27 9.99 0.77
C THR A 173 -1.08 9.74 1.68
N ILE A 174 -0.49 10.84 2.14
CA ILE A 174 0.66 10.87 3.03
C ILE A 174 0.14 11.14 4.44
N ILE A 175 0.63 10.39 5.43
CA ILE A 175 0.43 10.69 6.85
C ILE A 175 1.63 11.51 7.30
N GLN A 176 1.45 12.83 7.40
CA GLN A 176 2.52 13.76 7.73
C GLN A 176 2.55 14.05 9.24
N PRO A 177 3.71 13.93 9.92
CA PRO A 177 3.89 14.39 11.29
C PRO A 177 3.61 15.90 11.43
N VAL A 178 2.86 16.30 12.44
CA VAL A 178 2.72 17.71 12.82
C VAL A 178 3.76 18.02 13.90
N ILE A 179 4.70 18.91 13.58
CA ILE A 179 5.76 19.36 14.49
C ILE A 179 5.39 20.76 14.97
N GLU A 180 5.21 20.91 16.29
CA GLU A 180 5.04 22.20 16.96
C GLU A 180 6.40 22.56 17.57
N PHE A 181 6.97 23.71 17.16
CA PHE A 181 8.22 24.26 17.70
C PHE A 181 7.96 25.23 18.85
#